data_AF-A0AAD6CR44-F1
#
_entry.id   AF-A0AAD6CR44-F1
#
_cell.length_a   1.000
_cell.length_b   1.000
_cell.length_c   1.000
_cell.angle_alpha   90.00
_cell.angle_beta   90.00
_cell.angle_gamma   90.00
#
_symmetry.space_group_name_H-M   'P 1'
#
loop_
_entity.id
_entity.type
_entity.pdbx_description
1 polymer ?
#
loop_
_entity_poly.entity_id
_entity_poly.type
_entity_poly.pdbx_seq_one_letter_code
_entity_poly.pdbx_strand_id
1 'polypeptide(L)'
;MIIPGYLGMAEERSPVSPITPISEEDSTDGSEDLLEPSPEHPIAQLQGPFEESIRETKHKSASQWVVNIDAQSRRRDLLENDEYERLCGRKWRQRASEQYHPFWKLISQMVFGVHLLARRLAISEPQVMKILQTHVDEMDGFLQRTTEDFMIIQMDVQTRIQYLSLPLQNLHVFDQMLEDRNFRLSLVAYHDQIEHAVSRFTLSITDAIRDLRKGKEAISVLWHYLLEMSGEGSFETHSLKAFYQAMMDNLEGWLEAFSKLRRRGTSLQKALAQLALAVTEMQRRVGVASRKDVRSFIKPPKTATRTRSVRKLFSPYPPRNPFPVTPY
;
A
#
# COMPACT_ATOMS: atom_id res chain seq x y z
N MET A 1 -18.02 -12.63 -5.55
CA MET A 1 -19.29 -13.26 -5.94
C MET A 1 -20.07 -12.16 -6.60
N ILE A 2 -20.20 -12.20 -7.94
CA ILE A 2 -20.78 -11.11 -8.74
C ILE A 2 -22.28 -11.41 -8.83
N ILE A 3 -23.14 -10.46 -8.45
CA ILE A 3 -24.58 -10.55 -8.74
C ILE A 3 -24.87 -9.81 -10.06
N PRO A 4 -25.71 -10.36 -10.96
CA PRO A 4 -25.95 -9.83 -12.29
C PRO A 4 -26.74 -8.52 -12.26
N GLY A 5 -26.42 -7.62 -13.19
CA GLY A 5 -27.05 -6.32 -13.33
C GLY A 5 -28.54 -6.39 -13.66
N TYR A 6 -29.29 -5.48 -13.04
CA TYR A 6 -30.63 -5.09 -13.45
C TYR A 6 -30.55 -4.44 -14.84
N LEU A 7 -30.85 -5.20 -15.89
CA LEU A 7 -31.10 -4.70 -17.23
C LEU A 7 -32.53 -5.09 -17.62
N GLY A 8 -33.38 -4.08 -17.82
CA GLY A 8 -34.69 -4.26 -18.43
C GLY A 8 -35.70 -3.23 -17.98
N MET A 9 -35.69 -2.05 -18.61
CA MET A 9 -36.92 -1.37 -19.02
C MET A 9 -36.63 -0.44 -20.20
N ALA A 10 -37.60 -0.44 -21.11
CA ALA A 10 -37.52 -0.02 -22.49
C ALA A 10 -37.27 1.48 -22.72
N GLU A 11 -36.62 1.73 -23.86
CA GLU A 11 -36.38 3.01 -24.51
C GLU A 11 -37.69 3.50 -25.14
N GLU A 12 -38.17 4.70 -24.75
CA GLU A 12 -39.12 5.46 -25.56
C GLU A 12 -38.57 6.88 -25.75
N ARG A 13 -38.37 7.24 -27.02
CA ARG A 13 -37.75 8.50 -27.46
C ARG A 13 -38.82 9.53 -27.85
N SER A 14 -38.53 10.77 -27.45
CA SER A 14 -38.79 12.07 -28.13
C SER A 14 -40.15 12.76 -27.94
N PRO A 15 -40.25 14.12 -28.12
CA PRO A 15 -39.23 15.05 -28.60
C PRO A 15 -38.90 16.28 -27.73
N VAL A 16 -37.71 16.81 -28.02
CA VAL A 16 -37.10 18.07 -27.60
C VAL A 16 -37.95 19.28 -28.02
N SER A 17 -38.04 20.29 -27.15
CA SER A 17 -38.50 21.65 -27.49
C SER A 17 -37.40 22.69 -27.24
N PRO A 18 -37.38 23.82 -27.99
CA PRO A 18 -36.17 24.60 -28.23
C PRO A 18 -35.86 25.61 -27.13
N ILE A 19 -34.56 25.79 -26.89
CA ILE A 19 -33.95 26.82 -26.05
C ILE A 19 -34.10 28.18 -26.74
N THR A 20 -34.52 29.19 -25.98
CA THR A 20 -34.42 30.61 -26.36
C THR A 20 -33.30 31.26 -25.53
N PRO A 21 -32.38 32.04 -26.11
CA PRO A 21 -31.24 32.58 -25.38
C PRO A 21 -31.61 33.90 -24.69
N ILE A 22 -31.21 34.07 -23.42
CA ILE A 22 -31.19 35.37 -22.76
C ILE A 22 -29.80 35.63 -22.21
N SER A 23 -29.22 36.67 -22.78
CA SER A 23 -28.13 37.59 -22.45
C SER A 23 -27.21 37.28 -21.26
N GLU A 24 -25.92 37.40 -21.56
CA GLU A 24 -24.84 37.69 -20.62
C GLU A 24 -25.05 39.07 -19.96
N GLU A 25 -25.08 39.11 -18.63
CA GLU A 25 -24.70 40.30 -17.87
C GLU A 25 -23.63 39.92 -16.85
N ASP A 26 -22.51 40.61 -16.99
CA ASP A 26 -21.33 40.62 -16.15
C ASP A 26 -21.65 41.31 -14.82
N SER A 27 -21.52 40.57 -13.72
CA SER A 27 -21.49 41.16 -12.39
C SER A 27 -20.53 40.37 -11.51
N THR A 28 -19.34 40.93 -11.39
CA THR A 28 -18.36 40.65 -10.34
C THR A 28 -18.98 41.05 -9.00
N ASP A 29 -19.29 40.06 -8.16
CA ASP A 29 -19.45 40.30 -6.73
C ASP A 29 -18.94 39.10 -5.93
N GLY A 30 -18.13 39.40 -4.91
CA GLY A 30 -17.56 38.41 -4.01
C GLY A 30 -18.64 37.86 -3.10
N SER A 31 -19.34 36.82 -3.54
CA SER A 31 -20.26 36.09 -2.68
C SER A 31 -19.46 35.23 -1.72
N GLU A 32 -19.40 35.64 -0.45
CA GLU A 32 -19.34 34.68 0.65
C GLU A 32 -20.43 33.63 0.38
N ASP A 33 -19.99 32.41 0.08
CA ASP A 33 -20.83 31.25 -0.20
C ASP A 33 -21.79 31.10 0.98
N LEU A 34 -23.05 31.54 0.80
CA LEU A 34 -24.14 31.32 1.75
C LEU A 34 -24.33 29.81 1.82
N LEU A 35 -23.56 29.15 2.69
CA LEU A 35 -23.62 27.73 2.93
C LEU A 35 -25.02 27.41 3.45
N GLU A 36 -25.91 26.96 2.57
CA GLU A 36 -27.07 26.21 3.01
C GLU A 36 -26.56 25.13 4.00
N PRO A 37 -27.14 25.05 5.20
CA PRO A 37 -26.67 24.10 6.20
C PRO A 37 -26.74 22.70 5.61
N SER A 38 -25.62 21.97 5.69
CA SER A 38 -25.59 20.57 5.28
C SER A 38 -26.68 19.79 6.01
N PRO A 39 -27.36 18.83 5.35
CA PRO A 39 -28.36 18.01 6.02
C PRO A 39 -27.78 17.33 7.27
N GLU A 40 -28.59 17.25 8.31
CA GLU A 40 -28.23 16.54 9.53
C GLU A 40 -28.20 15.03 9.26
N HIS A 41 -27.06 14.41 9.58
CA HIS A 41 -26.82 13.00 9.39
C HIS A 41 -27.43 12.20 10.55
N PRO A 42 -28.12 11.06 10.30
CA PRO A 42 -28.80 10.28 11.35
C PRO A 42 -27.88 9.70 12.42
N ILE A 43 -26.56 9.75 12.20
CA ILE A 43 -25.54 9.33 13.15
C ILE A 43 -24.53 10.46 13.30
N ALA A 44 -24.43 11.07 14.49
CA ALA A 44 -23.59 12.24 14.75
C ALA A 44 -22.11 12.04 14.37
N GLN A 45 -21.54 10.86 14.62
CA GLN A 45 -20.12 10.58 14.29
C GLN A 45 -19.82 10.60 12.78
N LEU A 46 -20.84 10.50 11.94
CA LEU A 46 -20.72 10.49 10.48
C LEU A 46 -21.02 11.85 9.84
N GLN A 47 -21.42 12.86 10.63
CA GLN A 47 -21.69 14.22 10.14
C GLN A 47 -20.48 14.82 9.43
N GLY A 48 -19.32 14.84 10.07
CA GLY A 48 -18.11 15.44 9.50
C GLY A 48 -17.65 14.80 8.18
N PRO A 49 -17.51 13.46 8.09
CA PRO A 49 -17.22 12.80 6.82
C PRO A 49 -18.26 13.09 5.72
N PHE A 50 -19.53 13.18 6.09
CA PHE A 50 -20.62 13.48 5.17
C PHE A 50 -20.49 14.90 4.59
N GLU A 51 -20.29 15.90 5.44
CA GLU A 51 -20.09 17.29 5.05
C GLU A 51 -18.84 17.49 4.18
N GLU A 52 -17.73 16.82 4.51
CA GLU A 52 -16.52 16.82 3.67
C GLU A 52 -16.84 16.25 2.27
N SER A 53 -17.59 15.16 2.18
CA SER A 53 -17.95 14.54 0.90
C SER A 53 -18.84 15.43 0.01
N ILE A 54 -19.75 16.20 0.62
CA ILE A 54 -20.62 17.15 -0.11
C ILE A 54 -19.77 18.29 -0.68
N ARG A 55 -18.89 18.87 0.14
CA ARG A 55 -18.00 19.96 -0.26
C ARG A 55 -17.05 19.56 -1.38
N GLU A 56 -16.51 18.34 -1.34
CA GLU A 56 -15.67 17.79 -2.41
C GLU A 56 -16.39 17.71 -3.75
N THR A 57 -17.68 17.34 -3.73
CA THR A 57 -18.50 17.25 -4.95
C THR A 57 -18.77 18.63 -5.57
N LYS A 58 -18.99 19.67 -4.74
CA LYS A 58 -19.24 21.05 -5.20
C LYS A 58 -18.05 21.66 -5.95
N HIS A 59 -16.83 21.34 -5.54
CA HIS A 59 -15.62 21.95 -6.11
C HIS A 59 -15.09 21.32 -7.42
N LYS A 60 -15.84 20.42 -8.09
CA LYS A 60 -15.48 19.76 -9.38
C LYS A 60 -14.07 19.12 -9.45
N SER A 61 -13.37 18.97 -8.32
CA SER A 61 -12.00 18.41 -8.25
C SER A 61 -11.98 16.87 -8.26
N ALA A 62 -13.15 16.23 -8.29
CA ALA A 62 -13.32 14.79 -8.11
C ALA A 62 -12.77 13.94 -9.28
N SER A 63 -12.75 14.44 -10.52
CA SER A 63 -12.26 13.65 -11.68
C SER A 63 -10.74 13.50 -11.71
N GLN A 64 -9.99 14.36 -11.02
CA GLN A 64 -8.53 14.31 -10.94
C GLN A 64 -8.02 13.38 -9.81
N TRP A 65 -8.95 12.70 -9.13
CA TRP A 65 -8.72 11.99 -7.86
C TRP A 65 -8.65 10.47 -7.99
N VAL A 66 -9.13 9.94 -9.13
CA VAL A 66 -9.28 8.51 -9.37
C VAL A 66 -8.19 8.02 -10.32
N VAL A 67 -7.34 7.13 -9.83
CA VAL A 67 -6.41 6.38 -10.68
C VAL A 67 -7.05 5.05 -11.04
N ASN A 68 -7.27 4.81 -12.33
CA ASN A 68 -7.80 3.53 -12.83
C ASN A 68 -6.81 2.89 -13.80
N ILE A 69 -5.90 2.10 -13.25
CA ILE A 69 -4.92 1.32 -14.00
C ILE A 69 -4.97 -0.13 -13.53
N ASP A 70 -4.60 -1.06 -14.41
CA ASP A 70 -4.62 -2.49 -14.13
C ASP A 70 -3.56 -2.89 -13.08
N ALA A 71 -3.69 -4.09 -12.52
CA ALA A 71 -2.84 -4.56 -11.43
C ALA A 71 -1.35 -4.64 -11.80
N GLN A 72 -1.00 -4.95 -13.05
CA GLN A 72 0.41 -4.98 -13.48
C GLN A 72 0.97 -3.57 -13.61
N SER A 73 0.18 -2.62 -14.11
CA SER A 73 0.57 -1.22 -14.14
C SER A 73 0.75 -0.66 -12.72
N ARG A 74 -0.15 -0.96 -11.77
CA ARG A 74 0.02 -0.57 -10.35
C ARG A 74 1.32 -1.14 -9.74
N ARG A 75 1.64 -2.40 -10.05
CA ARG A 75 2.89 -3.03 -9.61
C ARG A 75 4.11 -2.35 -10.22
N ARG A 76 4.06 -2.02 -11.51
CA ARG A 76 5.11 -1.29 -12.22
C ARG A 76 5.37 0.05 -11.56
N ASP A 77 4.33 0.86 -11.40
CA ASP A 77 4.42 2.18 -10.75
C ASP A 77 4.99 2.08 -9.34
N LEU A 78 4.55 1.07 -8.57
CA LEU A 78 5.06 0.82 -7.23
C LEU A 78 6.58 0.57 -7.18
N LEU A 79 7.14 -0.07 -8.20
CA LEU A 79 8.55 -0.44 -8.26
C LEU A 79 9.42 0.54 -9.04
N GLU A 80 8.86 1.21 -10.05
CA GLU A 80 9.63 2.01 -11.02
C GLU A 80 9.56 3.51 -10.75
N ASN A 81 8.51 4.04 -10.11
CA ASN A 81 8.45 5.46 -9.78
C ASN A 81 9.51 5.83 -8.74
N ASP A 82 10.11 7.01 -8.84
CA ASP A 82 11.16 7.47 -7.91
C ASP A 82 10.66 7.57 -6.47
N GLU A 83 9.42 7.99 -6.29
CA GLU A 83 8.78 8.14 -4.99
C GLU A 83 7.60 7.18 -4.83
N TYR A 84 7.36 6.78 -3.58
CA TYR A 84 6.19 5.99 -3.22
C TYR A 84 4.97 6.90 -3.07
N GLU A 85 3.98 6.75 -3.95
CA GLU A 85 2.70 7.42 -3.81
C GLU A 85 1.72 6.59 -2.95
N ARG A 86 1.29 7.16 -1.81
CA ARG A 86 0.24 6.56 -0.98
C ARG A 86 -1.12 6.80 -1.62
N LEU A 87 -1.74 5.70 -2.08
CA LEU A 87 -3.11 5.69 -2.59
C LEU A 87 -3.97 4.77 -1.72
N CYS A 88 -5.05 5.30 -1.15
CA CYS A 88 -6.03 4.49 -0.44
C CYS A 88 -6.72 3.55 -1.43
N GLY A 89 -6.59 2.24 -1.21
CA GLY A 89 -7.17 1.26 -2.12
C GLY A 89 -6.66 1.30 -3.56
N ARG A 90 -5.49 1.92 -3.75
CA ARG A 90 -4.89 2.21 -5.07
C ARG A 90 -5.78 2.97 -6.04
N LYS A 91 -6.81 3.65 -5.54
CA LYS A 91 -7.74 4.46 -6.34
C LYS A 91 -7.86 5.88 -5.81
N TRP A 92 -7.96 6.03 -4.49
CA TRP A 92 -8.30 7.28 -3.83
C TRP A 92 -7.06 7.96 -3.26
N ARG A 93 -6.79 9.20 -3.70
CA ARG A 93 -5.69 10.02 -3.18
C ARG A 93 -6.14 10.73 -1.90
N GLN A 94 -5.71 10.30 -0.72
CA GLN A 94 -5.99 11.09 0.48
C GLN A 94 -5.08 12.32 0.52
N ARG A 95 -5.62 13.52 0.25
CA ARG A 95 -4.85 14.78 0.28
C ARG A 95 -4.45 15.13 1.72
N ALA A 96 -3.38 15.89 1.87
CA ALA A 96 -2.91 16.37 3.18
C ALA A 96 -3.96 17.25 3.91
N SER A 97 -4.87 17.87 3.16
CA SER A 97 -5.96 18.70 3.68
C SER A 97 -7.24 17.94 4.03
N GLU A 98 -7.36 16.66 3.64
CA GLU A 98 -8.55 15.84 3.95
C GLU A 98 -8.50 15.34 5.39
N GLN A 99 -9.58 15.57 6.13
CA GLN A 99 -9.65 15.20 7.55
C GLN A 99 -10.13 13.77 7.71
N TYR A 100 -11.00 13.30 6.80
CA TYR A 100 -11.64 12.00 6.90
C TYR A 100 -11.10 11.00 5.89
N HIS A 101 -10.95 9.75 6.34
CA HIS A 101 -10.58 8.65 5.47
C HIS A 101 -11.66 8.43 4.38
N PRO A 102 -11.30 8.07 3.14
CA PRO A 102 -12.27 7.81 2.07
C PRO A 102 -13.41 6.86 2.46
N PHE A 103 -13.14 5.78 3.19
CA PHE A 103 -14.18 4.89 3.71
C PHE A 103 -15.18 5.54 4.66
N TRP A 104 -14.76 6.46 5.52
CA TRP A 104 -15.69 7.16 6.41
C TRP A 104 -16.63 8.06 5.61
N LYS A 105 -16.12 8.72 4.56
CA LYS A 105 -16.92 9.49 3.62
C LYS A 105 -17.91 8.60 2.87
N LEU A 106 -17.43 7.51 2.27
CA LEU A 106 -18.26 6.54 1.54
C LEU A 106 -19.38 5.96 2.44
N ILE A 107 -19.03 5.48 3.64
CA ILE A 107 -20.01 4.92 4.57
C ILE A 107 -21.00 5.97 5.07
N SER A 108 -20.57 7.22 5.30
CA SER A 108 -21.52 8.29 5.68
C SER A 108 -22.58 8.52 4.60
N GLN A 109 -22.19 8.54 3.33
CA GLN A 109 -23.13 8.66 2.21
C GLN A 109 -24.06 7.45 2.12
N MET A 110 -23.54 6.24 2.34
CA MET A 110 -24.34 5.02 2.35
C MET A 110 -25.37 4.99 3.48
N VAL A 111 -24.96 5.34 4.71
CA VAL A 111 -25.87 5.41 5.87
C VAL A 111 -26.96 6.44 5.62
N PHE A 112 -26.60 7.63 5.10
CA PHE A 112 -27.58 8.66 4.77
C PHE A 112 -28.57 8.19 3.70
N GLY A 113 -28.10 7.57 2.61
CA GLY A 113 -28.98 7.04 1.57
C GLY A 113 -29.91 5.93 2.09
N VAL A 114 -29.40 5.02 2.92
CA VAL A 114 -30.22 4.00 3.60
C VAL A 114 -31.28 4.66 4.48
N HIS A 115 -30.92 5.70 5.23
CA HIS A 115 -31.86 6.45 6.07
C HIS A 115 -33.00 7.08 5.25
N LEU A 116 -32.68 7.71 4.11
CA LEU A 116 -33.68 8.30 3.23
C LEU A 116 -34.70 7.27 2.75
N LEU A 117 -34.25 6.06 2.40
CA LEU A 117 -35.13 4.96 1.99
C LEU A 117 -35.96 4.44 3.16
N ALA A 118 -35.32 4.18 4.29
CA ALA A 118 -35.96 3.57 5.45
C ALA A 118 -37.05 4.47 6.06
N ARG A 119 -36.82 5.80 6.09
CA ARG A 119 -37.76 6.80 6.61
C ARG A 119 -38.70 7.38 5.56
N ARG A 120 -38.66 6.90 4.31
CA ARG A 120 -39.47 7.41 3.18
C ARG A 120 -39.26 8.90 2.92
N LEU A 121 -38.04 9.39 3.14
CA LEU A 121 -37.63 10.77 2.87
C LEU A 121 -37.06 10.93 1.45
N ALA A 122 -36.83 9.83 0.74
CA ALA A 122 -36.35 9.85 -0.62
C ALA A 122 -37.41 10.43 -1.57
N ILE A 123 -37.06 11.48 -2.31
CA ILE A 123 -37.89 12.01 -3.41
C ILE A 123 -38.12 10.93 -4.49
N SER A 124 -37.10 10.10 -4.73
CA SER A 124 -37.15 9.00 -5.69
C SER A 124 -36.33 7.81 -5.19
N GLU A 125 -37.01 6.79 -4.65
CA GLU A 125 -36.36 5.55 -4.18
C GLU A 125 -35.42 4.92 -5.23
N PRO A 126 -35.80 4.79 -6.51
CA PRO A 126 -34.90 4.20 -7.52
C PRO A 126 -33.61 4.99 -7.73
N GLN A 127 -33.65 6.31 -7.56
CA GLN A 127 -32.45 7.16 -7.70
C GLN A 127 -31.52 6.97 -6.51
N VAL A 128 -32.05 6.92 -5.29
CA VAL A 128 -31.25 6.66 -4.09
C VAL A 128 -30.63 5.26 -4.15
N MET A 129 -31.39 4.24 -4.55
CA MET A 129 -30.85 2.88 -4.75
C MET A 129 -29.73 2.85 -5.80
N LYS A 130 -29.86 3.59 -6.91
CA LYS A 130 -28.83 3.69 -7.94
C LYS A 130 -27.54 4.33 -7.41
N ILE A 131 -27.65 5.37 -6.59
CA ILE A 131 -26.50 6.02 -5.94
C ILE A 131 -25.83 5.05 -4.96
N LEU A 132 -26.62 4.36 -4.12
CA LEU A 132 -26.12 3.37 -3.19
C LEU A 132 -25.40 2.20 -3.90
N GLN A 133 -25.91 1.75 -5.05
CA GLN A 133 -25.21 0.75 -5.86
C GLN A 133 -23.84 1.23 -6.32
N THR A 134 -23.69 2.51 -6.69
CA THR A 134 -22.37 3.06 -7.03
C THR A 134 -21.41 2.97 -5.83
N HIS A 135 -21.89 3.20 -4.60
CA HIS A 135 -21.08 3.06 -3.40
C HIS A 135 -20.73 1.60 -3.06
N VAL A 136 -21.64 0.66 -3.34
CA VAL A 136 -21.37 -0.79 -3.27
C VAL A 136 -20.24 -1.16 -4.25
N ASP A 137 -20.34 -0.72 -5.50
CA ASP A 137 -19.33 -0.97 -6.53
C ASP A 137 -17.95 -0.38 -6.17
N GLU A 138 -17.93 0.79 -5.51
CA GLU A 138 -16.71 1.41 -5.00
C GLU A 138 -16.02 0.55 -3.92
N MET A 139 -16.80 -0.01 -3.00
CA MET A 139 -16.30 -0.92 -1.95
C MET A 139 -15.79 -2.24 -2.54
N ASP A 140 -16.55 -2.84 -3.44
CA ASP A 140 -16.15 -4.08 -4.13
C ASP A 140 -14.88 -3.87 -4.95
N GLY A 141 -14.81 -2.76 -5.68
CA GLY A 141 -13.62 -2.39 -6.44
C GLY A 141 -12.38 -2.24 -5.55
N PHE A 142 -12.53 -1.67 -4.35
CA PHE A 142 -11.42 -1.60 -3.38
C PHE A 142 -10.92 -2.99 -2.98
N LEU A 143 -11.84 -3.88 -2.61
CA LEU A 143 -11.51 -5.24 -2.16
C LEU A 143 -10.87 -6.04 -3.30
N GLN A 144 -11.36 -5.87 -4.52
CA GLN A 144 -10.81 -6.49 -5.72
C GLN A 144 -9.37 -6.02 -5.97
N ARG A 145 -9.13 -4.71 -6.07
CA ARG A 145 -7.79 -4.17 -6.34
C ARG A 145 -6.78 -4.60 -5.30
N THR A 146 -7.15 -4.51 -4.02
CA THR A 146 -6.28 -4.94 -2.90
C THR A 146 -5.97 -6.44 -2.99
N THR A 147 -6.93 -7.25 -3.42
CA THR A 147 -6.72 -8.69 -3.65
C THR A 147 -5.72 -8.95 -4.76
N GLU A 148 -5.90 -8.30 -5.91
CA GLU A 148 -5.00 -8.43 -7.07
C GLU A 148 -3.57 -8.01 -6.71
N ASP A 149 -3.41 -6.88 -6.01
CA ASP A 149 -2.10 -6.37 -5.62
C ASP A 149 -1.39 -7.34 -4.67
N PHE A 150 -2.12 -7.90 -3.70
CA PHE A 150 -1.55 -8.90 -2.79
C PHE A 150 -1.16 -10.18 -3.51
N MET A 151 -1.92 -10.62 -4.53
CA MET A 151 -1.57 -11.80 -5.32
C MET A 151 -0.29 -11.57 -6.13
N ILE A 152 -0.15 -10.41 -6.75
CA ILE A 152 1.06 -10.05 -7.52
C ILE A 152 2.28 -9.97 -6.60
N ILE A 153 2.16 -9.27 -5.46
CA ILE A 153 3.26 -9.17 -4.50
C ILE A 153 3.63 -10.56 -3.96
N GLN A 154 2.64 -11.41 -3.68
CA GLN A 154 2.90 -12.78 -3.24
C GLN A 154 3.73 -13.55 -4.26
N MET A 155 3.34 -13.49 -5.53
CA MET A 155 4.06 -14.15 -6.61
C MET A 155 5.50 -13.65 -6.70
N ASP A 156 5.72 -12.33 -6.71
CA ASP A 156 7.06 -11.73 -6.76
C ASP A 156 7.94 -12.17 -5.59
N VAL A 157 7.41 -12.12 -4.38
CA VAL A 157 8.15 -12.48 -3.17
C VAL A 157 8.50 -13.97 -3.17
N GLN A 158 7.55 -14.84 -3.53
CA GLN A 158 7.79 -16.28 -3.59
C GLN A 158 8.83 -16.63 -4.64
N THR A 159 8.73 -16.06 -5.85
CA THR A 159 9.71 -16.27 -6.93
C THR A 159 11.11 -15.83 -6.50
N ARG A 160 11.25 -14.67 -5.86
CA ARG A 160 12.55 -14.19 -5.37
C ARG A 160 13.10 -15.08 -4.25
N ILE A 161 12.26 -15.50 -3.29
CA ILE A 161 12.67 -16.46 -2.25
C ILE A 161 13.18 -17.76 -2.89
N GLN A 162 12.46 -18.31 -3.87
CA GLN A 162 12.87 -19.53 -4.56
C GLN A 162 14.24 -19.36 -5.23
N TYR A 163 14.46 -18.27 -5.97
CA TYR A 163 15.74 -18.00 -6.63
C TYR A 163 16.90 -17.82 -5.65
N LEU A 164 16.68 -17.19 -4.51
CA LEU A 164 17.72 -17.05 -3.48
C LEU A 164 17.91 -18.33 -2.65
N SER A 165 16.89 -19.18 -2.53
CA SER A 165 17.02 -20.41 -1.75
C SER A 165 17.99 -21.41 -2.40
N LEU A 166 18.04 -21.47 -3.73
CA LEU A 166 18.86 -22.43 -4.46
C LEU A 166 20.38 -22.26 -4.19
N PRO A 167 20.99 -21.06 -4.31
CA PRO A 167 22.40 -20.90 -3.94
C PRO A 167 22.65 -21.07 -2.43
N LEU A 168 21.71 -20.66 -1.56
CA LEU A 168 21.85 -20.81 -0.11
C LEU A 168 21.82 -22.27 0.35
N GLN A 169 21.21 -23.16 -0.42
CA GLN A 169 21.24 -24.60 -0.16
C GLN A 169 22.51 -25.28 -0.72
N ASN A 170 23.23 -24.62 -1.65
CA ASN A 170 24.38 -25.17 -2.35
C ASN A 170 25.64 -24.34 -2.12
N LEU A 171 25.95 -24.10 -0.84
CA LEU A 171 26.96 -23.13 -0.42
C LEU A 171 28.34 -23.34 -1.03
N HIS A 172 28.77 -24.59 -1.19
CA HIS A 172 30.08 -24.88 -1.78
C HIS A 172 30.20 -24.39 -3.22
N VAL A 173 29.21 -24.68 -4.05
CA VAL A 173 29.16 -24.25 -5.46
C VAL A 173 29.01 -22.73 -5.52
N PHE A 174 28.13 -22.17 -4.69
CA PHE A 174 27.94 -20.73 -4.63
C PHE A 174 29.21 -19.98 -4.23
N ASP A 175 29.92 -20.42 -3.19
CA ASP A 175 31.17 -19.81 -2.73
C ASP A 175 32.29 -19.90 -3.80
N GLN A 176 32.31 -20.95 -4.64
CA GLN A 176 33.20 -21.03 -5.82
C GLN A 176 32.83 -20.00 -6.89
N MET A 177 31.53 -19.86 -7.21
CA MET A 177 31.08 -18.86 -8.18
C MET A 177 31.41 -17.43 -7.71
N LEU A 178 31.36 -17.19 -6.39
CA LEU A 178 31.74 -15.91 -5.79
C LEU A 178 33.23 -15.56 -5.96
N GLU A 179 34.09 -16.45 -6.44
CA GLU A 179 35.47 -16.11 -6.79
C GLU A 179 35.54 -15.18 -8.03
N ASP A 180 34.57 -15.26 -8.93
CA ASP A 180 34.45 -14.34 -10.07
C ASP A 180 33.93 -12.96 -9.64
N ARG A 181 34.73 -11.91 -9.89
CA ARG A 181 34.38 -10.52 -9.60
C ARG A 181 33.15 -10.05 -10.37
N ASN A 182 32.99 -10.44 -11.63
CA ASN A 182 31.85 -10.01 -12.44
C ASN A 182 30.56 -10.63 -11.91
N PHE A 183 30.60 -11.92 -11.55
CA PHE A 183 29.49 -12.58 -10.87
C PHE A 183 29.10 -11.84 -9.58
N ARG A 184 30.07 -11.46 -8.73
CA ARG A 184 29.81 -10.68 -7.51
C ARG A 184 29.13 -9.34 -7.80
N LEU A 185 29.61 -8.58 -8.78
CA LEU A 185 29.05 -7.28 -9.13
C LEU A 185 27.60 -7.39 -9.64
N SER A 186 27.33 -8.35 -10.52
CA SER A 186 25.96 -8.63 -11.00
C SER A 186 25.03 -9.01 -9.84
N LEU A 187 25.55 -9.79 -8.88
CA LEU A 187 24.78 -10.21 -7.74
C LEU A 187 24.46 -9.06 -6.76
N VAL A 188 25.41 -8.12 -6.56
CA VAL A 188 25.14 -6.88 -5.80
C VAL A 188 24.03 -6.07 -6.45
N ALA A 189 24.12 -5.80 -7.76
CA ALA A 189 23.10 -5.03 -8.48
C ALA A 189 21.72 -5.70 -8.42
N TYR A 190 21.66 -7.03 -8.52
CA TYR A 190 20.41 -7.78 -8.36
C TYR A 190 19.84 -7.72 -6.94
N HIS A 191 20.71 -7.76 -5.91
CA HIS A 191 20.27 -7.59 -4.52
C HIS A 191 19.70 -6.20 -4.27
N ASP A 192 20.32 -5.14 -4.80
CA ASP A 192 19.81 -3.78 -4.67
C ASP A 192 18.37 -3.66 -5.23
N GLN A 193 18.09 -4.32 -6.36
CA GLN A 193 16.73 -4.41 -6.92
C GLN A 193 15.75 -5.18 -6.02
N ILE A 194 16.19 -6.24 -5.35
CA ILE A 194 15.34 -6.98 -4.40
C ILE A 194 15.06 -6.12 -3.17
N GLU A 195 16.06 -5.44 -2.61
CA GLU A 195 15.89 -4.58 -1.44
C GLU A 195 14.93 -3.43 -1.71
N HIS A 196 15.07 -2.79 -2.89
CA HIS A 196 14.12 -1.78 -3.35
C HIS A 196 12.69 -2.33 -3.40
N ALA A 197 12.50 -3.49 -4.03
CA ALA A 197 11.20 -4.14 -4.09
C ALA A 197 10.64 -4.50 -2.70
N VAL A 198 11.48 -5.02 -1.79
CA VAL A 198 11.10 -5.32 -0.41
C VAL A 198 10.63 -4.06 0.32
N SER A 199 11.34 -2.95 0.17
CA SER A 199 10.96 -1.65 0.74
C SER A 199 9.60 -1.19 0.21
N ARG A 200 9.43 -1.15 -1.11
CA ARG A 200 8.19 -0.71 -1.78
C ARG A 200 6.98 -1.59 -1.43
N PHE A 201 7.14 -2.91 -1.44
CA PHE A 201 6.08 -3.83 -1.05
C PHE A 201 5.72 -3.70 0.43
N THR A 202 6.70 -3.50 1.31
CA THR A 202 6.46 -3.30 2.74
C THR A 202 5.60 -2.07 2.98
N LEU A 203 5.91 -0.94 2.34
CA LEU A 203 5.11 0.28 2.43
C LEU A 203 3.68 0.03 1.92
N SER A 204 3.56 -0.55 0.73
CA SER A 204 2.28 -0.87 0.08
C SER A 204 1.37 -1.74 0.95
N ILE A 205 1.88 -2.85 1.47
CA ILE A 205 1.10 -3.77 2.29
C ILE A 205 0.73 -3.13 3.62
N THR A 206 1.63 -2.36 4.23
CA THR A 206 1.37 -1.70 5.51
C THR A 206 0.26 -0.67 5.38
N ASP A 207 0.28 0.14 4.32
CA ASP A 207 -0.81 1.08 4.01
C ASP A 207 -2.13 0.35 3.75
N ALA A 208 -2.12 -0.69 2.91
CA ALA A 208 -3.32 -1.48 2.62
C ALA A 208 -3.93 -2.11 3.88
N ILE A 209 -3.11 -2.62 4.81
CA ILE A 209 -3.60 -3.14 6.11
C ILE A 209 -4.25 -2.04 6.96
N ARG A 210 -3.69 -0.82 6.95
CA ARG A 210 -4.29 0.33 7.65
C ARG A 210 -5.64 0.70 7.03
N ASP A 211 -5.73 0.75 5.72
CA ASP A 211 -6.97 1.06 5.00
C ASP A 211 -8.01 -0.05 5.22
N LEU A 212 -7.61 -1.33 5.20
CA LEU A 212 -8.49 -2.47 5.52
C LEU A 212 -9.06 -2.36 6.94
N ARG A 213 -8.27 -1.92 7.92
CA ARG A 213 -8.76 -1.69 9.28
C ARG A 213 -9.79 -0.56 9.32
N LYS A 214 -9.51 0.56 8.64
CA LYS A 214 -10.43 1.70 8.55
C LYS A 214 -11.72 1.36 7.82
N GLY A 215 -11.65 0.58 6.75
CA GLY A 215 -12.83 0.08 6.03
C GLY A 215 -13.70 -0.80 6.92
N LYS A 216 -13.09 -1.72 7.68
CA LYS A 216 -13.83 -2.55 8.64
C LYS A 216 -14.48 -1.72 9.76
N GLU A 217 -13.76 -0.76 10.34
CA GLU A 217 -14.30 0.15 11.37
C GLU A 217 -15.53 0.91 10.84
N ALA A 218 -15.43 1.50 9.65
CA ALA A 218 -16.51 2.27 9.05
C ALA A 218 -17.73 1.36 8.72
N ILE A 219 -17.50 0.20 8.10
CA ILE A 219 -18.56 -0.75 7.73
C ILE A 219 -19.36 -1.23 8.94
N SER A 220 -18.71 -1.43 10.09
CA SER A 220 -19.42 -1.81 11.32
C SER A 220 -20.48 -0.77 11.72
N VAL A 221 -20.29 0.51 11.43
CA VAL A 221 -21.30 1.55 11.68
C VAL A 221 -22.52 1.37 10.79
N LEU A 222 -22.34 1.11 9.50
CA LEU A 222 -23.44 0.83 8.58
C LEU A 222 -24.19 -0.46 8.96
N TRP A 223 -23.47 -1.49 9.38
CA TRP A 223 -24.05 -2.74 9.88
C TRP A 223 -24.96 -2.50 11.08
N HIS A 224 -24.47 -1.79 12.11
CA HIS A 224 -25.27 -1.48 13.29
C HIS A 224 -26.50 -0.65 12.93
N TYR A 225 -26.35 0.33 12.05
CA TYR A 225 -27.46 1.16 11.61
C TYR A 225 -28.56 0.37 10.90
N LEU A 226 -28.20 -0.55 10.00
CA LEU A 226 -29.19 -1.38 9.30
C LEU A 226 -29.94 -2.32 10.25
N LEU A 227 -29.26 -2.89 11.25
CA LEU A 227 -29.90 -3.71 12.27
C LEU A 227 -30.90 -2.92 13.13
N GLU A 228 -30.58 -1.66 13.46
CA GLU A 228 -31.52 -0.79 14.18
C GLU A 228 -32.77 -0.49 13.33
N MET A 229 -32.58 -0.23 12.04
CA MET A 229 -33.68 0.09 11.13
C MET A 229 -34.60 -1.11 10.84
N SER A 230 -34.17 -2.35 11.08
CA SER A 230 -34.96 -3.55 10.74
C SER A 230 -36.23 -3.74 11.59
N GLY A 231 -36.36 -3.02 12.71
CA GLY A 231 -37.48 -3.16 13.65
C GLY A 231 -38.64 -2.17 13.48
N GLU A 232 -38.52 -1.14 12.66
CA GLU A 232 -39.38 0.07 12.74
C GLU A 232 -40.46 0.22 11.65
N GLY A 233 -40.91 -0.87 11.00
CA GLY A 233 -41.75 -0.72 9.79
C GLY A 233 -40.99 -0.07 8.62
N SER A 234 -39.66 -0.13 8.68
CA SER A 234 -38.78 0.26 7.59
C SER A 234 -38.81 -0.78 6.48
N PHE A 235 -38.54 -0.35 5.25
CA PHE A 235 -38.43 -1.24 4.09
C PHE A 235 -39.68 -2.12 3.85
N GLU A 236 -40.89 -1.56 3.84
CA GLU A 236 -42.12 -2.37 3.74
C GLU A 236 -42.38 -2.94 2.35
N THR A 237 -42.02 -2.20 1.30
CA THR A 237 -42.25 -2.59 -0.09
C THR A 237 -41.35 -3.76 -0.47
N HIS A 238 -41.79 -4.58 -1.43
CA HIS A 238 -41.02 -5.74 -1.87
C HIS A 238 -39.62 -5.34 -2.39
N SER A 239 -39.53 -4.23 -3.13
CA SER A 239 -38.27 -3.68 -3.62
C SER A 239 -37.34 -3.27 -2.48
N LEU A 240 -37.86 -2.59 -1.46
CA LEU A 240 -37.07 -2.16 -0.31
C LEU A 240 -36.61 -3.34 0.56
N LYS A 241 -37.43 -4.39 0.72
CA LYS A 241 -37.02 -5.63 1.40
C LYS A 241 -35.88 -6.33 0.67
N ALA A 242 -36.00 -6.44 -0.65
CA ALA A 242 -34.95 -7.03 -1.49
C ALA A 242 -33.65 -6.21 -1.41
N PHE A 243 -33.75 -4.87 -1.45
CA PHE A 243 -32.61 -3.98 -1.26
C PHE A 243 -31.96 -4.16 0.12
N TYR A 244 -32.75 -4.19 1.20
CA TYR A 244 -32.24 -4.39 2.55
C TYR A 244 -31.48 -5.71 2.68
N GLN A 245 -32.06 -6.82 2.17
CA GLN A 245 -31.41 -8.12 2.19
C GLN A 245 -30.09 -8.10 1.41
N ALA A 246 -30.08 -7.54 0.20
CA ALA A 246 -28.86 -7.42 -0.60
C ALA A 246 -27.77 -6.59 0.11
N MET A 247 -28.16 -5.51 0.81
CA MET A 247 -27.23 -4.71 1.60
C MET A 247 -26.65 -5.49 2.79
N MET A 248 -27.46 -6.29 3.49
CA MET A 248 -26.97 -7.18 4.56
C MET A 248 -25.99 -8.21 4.01
N ASP A 249 -26.33 -8.88 2.90
CA ASP A 249 -25.47 -9.87 2.25
C ASP A 249 -24.13 -9.26 1.81
N ASN A 250 -24.16 -8.05 1.24
CA ASN A 250 -22.95 -7.30 0.87
C ASN A 250 -22.07 -7.02 2.08
N LEU A 251 -22.65 -6.56 3.19
CA LEU A 251 -21.89 -6.26 4.41
C LEU A 251 -21.24 -7.50 5.02
N GLU A 252 -21.94 -8.63 5.05
CA GLU A 252 -21.37 -9.91 5.51
C GLU A 252 -20.17 -10.29 4.65
N GLY A 253 -20.35 -10.24 3.32
CA GLY A 253 -19.30 -10.53 2.35
C GLY A 253 -18.08 -9.61 2.51
N TRP A 254 -18.31 -8.31 2.72
CA TRP A 254 -17.24 -7.35 2.96
C TRP A 254 -16.50 -7.65 4.26
N LEU A 255 -17.19 -7.85 5.38
CA LEU A 255 -16.56 -8.13 6.68
C LEU A 255 -15.67 -9.37 6.63
N GLU A 256 -16.10 -10.42 5.92
CA GLU A 256 -15.27 -11.59 5.65
C GLU A 256 -14.05 -11.24 4.79
N ALA A 257 -14.26 -10.53 3.67
CA ALA A 257 -13.21 -10.14 2.75
C ALA A 257 -12.12 -9.28 3.42
N PHE A 258 -12.50 -8.26 4.21
CA PHE A 258 -11.58 -7.45 5.01
C PHE A 258 -10.75 -8.32 5.96
N SER A 259 -11.40 -9.27 6.64
CA SER A 259 -10.73 -10.16 7.60
C SER A 259 -9.78 -11.15 6.91
N LYS A 260 -10.12 -11.62 5.71
CA LYS A 260 -9.28 -12.49 4.88
C LYS A 260 -8.09 -11.74 4.30
N LEU A 261 -8.30 -10.55 3.76
CA LEU A 261 -7.24 -9.71 3.20
C LEU A 261 -6.24 -9.27 4.28
N ARG A 262 -6.71 -8.87 5.47
CA ARG A 262 -5.82 -8.53 6.58
C ARG A 262 -4.87 -9.69 6.95
N ARG A 263 -5.40 -10.91 7.04
CA ARG A 263 -4.60 -12.12 7.30
C ARG A 263 -3.57 -12.37 6.19
N ARG A 264 -3.96 -12.21 4.92
CA ARG A 264 -3.04 -12.31 3.77
C ARG A 264 -1.94 -11.26 3.83
N GLY A 265 -2.28 -10.00 4.11
CA GLY A 265 -1.30 -8.92 4.27
C GLY A 265 -0.29 -9.21 5.37
N THR A 266 -0.72 -9.69 6.54
CA THR A 266 0.20 -10.09 7.62
C THR A 266 1.08 -11.26 7.21
N SER A 267 0.55 -12.24 6.46
CA SER A 267 1.36 -13.34 5.92
C SER A 267 2.41 -12.84 4.92
N LEU A 268 2.05 -11.89 4.06
CA LEU A 268 2.96 -11.26 3.11
C LEU A 268 4.09 -10.49 3.80
N GLN A 269 3.80 -9.76 4.88
CA GLN A 269 4.84 -9.09 5.68
C GLN A 269 5.86 -10.09 6.24
N LYS A 270 5.42 -11.27 6.69
CA LYS A 270 6.33 -12.34 7.14
C LYS A 270 7.18 -12.88 5.99
N ALA A 271 6.59 -13.10 4.82
CA ALA A 271 7.32 -13.55 3.64
C ALA A 271 8.35 -12.51 3.17
N LEU A 272 8.03 -11.21 3.21
CA LEU A 272 8.97 -10.14 2.93
C LEU A 272 10.14 -10.11 3.92
N ALA A 273 9.88 -10.32 5.21
CA ALA A 273 10.94 -10.43 6.20
C ALA A 273 11.87 -11.62 5.91
N GLN A 274 11.32 -12.77 5.50
CA GLN A 274 12.13 -13.93 5.08
C GLN A 274 12.97 -13.62 3.85
N LEU A 275 12.40 -12.92 2.85
CA LEU A 275 13.14 -12.49 1.67
C LEU A 275 14.29 -11.55 2.04
N ALA A 276 14.05 -10.56 2.91
CA ALA A 276 15.08 -9.64 3.38
C ALA A 276 16.25 -10.37 4.08
N LEU A 277 15.94 -11.37 4.92
CA LEU A 277 16.96 -12.20 5.57
C LEU A 277 17.78 -13.01 4.57
N ALA A 278 17.13 -13.59 3.54
CA ALA A 278 17.82 -14.32 2.49
C ALA A 278 18.78 -13.42 1.70
N VAL A 279 18.35 -12.19 1.35
CA VAL A 279 19.21 -11.19 0.70
C VAL A 279 20.38 -10.81 1.59
N THR A 280 20.14 -10.57 2.88
CA THR A 280 21.19 -10.22 3.84
C THR A 280 22.28 -11.30 3.92
N GLU A 281 21.88 -12.58 3.96
CA GLU A 281 22.85 -13.69 3.98
C GLU A 281 23.64 -13.78 2.67
N MET A 282 23.00 -13.56 1.51
CA MET A 282 23.70 -13.53 0.23
C MET A 282 24.73 -12.40 0.17
N GLN A 283 24.33 -11.17 0.53
CA GLN A 283 25.23 -10.02 0.58
C GLN A 283 26.39 -10.25 1.54
N ARG A 284 26.15 -10.85 2.70
CA ARG A 284 27.20 -11.20 3.67
C ARG A 284 28.28 -12.06 3.02
N ARG A 285 27.89 -13.08 2.24
CA ARG A 285 28.81 -13.97 1.52
C ARG A 285 29.57 -13.27 0.42
N VAL A 286 28.88 -12.46 -0.40
CA VAL A 286 29.52 -11.61 -1.41
C VAL A 286 30.57 -10.69 -0.79
N GLY A 287 30.27 -10.10 0.37
CA GLY A 287 31.19 -9.24 1.11
C GLY A 287 32.42 -10.00 1.64
N VAL A 288 32.25 -11.24 2.12
CA VAL A 288 33.38 -12.09 2.53
C VAL A 288 34.30 -12.41 1.35
N ALA A 289 33.73 -12.85 0.23
CA ALA A 289 34.49 -13.17 -0.98
C ALA A 289 35.27 -11.95 -1.51
N SER A 290 34.62 -10.79 -1.54
CA SER A 290 35.24 -9.54 -2.00
C SER A 290 36.41 -9.10 -1.12
N ARG A 291 36.32 -9.25 0.21
CA ARG A 291 37.43 -8.94 1.13
C ARG A 291 38.60 -9.92 1.00
N LYS A 292 38.32 -11.20 0.71
CA LYS A 292 39.37 -12.22 0.47
C LYS A 292 40.17 -11.88 -0.79
N ASP A 293 39.49 -11.43 -1.84
CA ASP A 293 40.10 -11.02 -3.11
C ASP A 293 41.08 -9.85 -2.91
N VAL A 294 40.65 -8.76 -2.24
CA VAL A 294 41.51 -7.60 -1.93
C VAL A 294 42.76 -7.99 -1.13
N ARG A 295 42.63 -8.86 -0.12
CA ARG A 295 43.78 -9.34 0.67
C ARG A 295 44.78 -10.15 -0.14
N SER A 296 44.35 -10.80 -1.22
CA SER A 296 45.24 -11.58 -2.08
C SER A 296 46.20 -10.70 -2.89
N PHE A 297 45.78 -9.46 -3.22
CA PHE A 297 46.60 -8.45 -3.88
C PHE A 297 47.58 -7.74 -2.93
N ILE A 298 47.25 -7.63 -1.64
CA ILE A 298 48.09 -6.97 -0.61
C ILE A 298 49.05 -7.97 0.07
N LYS A 299 49.56 -8.98 -0.65
CA LYS A 299 50.65 -9.81 -0.09
C LYS A 299 51.91 -8.93 0.05
N PRO A 300 52.51 -8.81 1.25
CA PRO A 300 53.77 -8.09 1.39
C PRO A 300 54.86 -8.79 0.56
N PRO A 301 55.84 -8.04 0.00
CA PRO A 301 56.94 -8.66 -0.72
C PRO A 301 57.62 -9.67 0.20
N LYS A 302 57.70 -10.93 -0.26
CA LYS A 302 58.43 -12.00 0.43
C LYS A 302 59.84 -11.47 0.71
N THR A 303 60.15 -11.19 1.98
CA THR A 303 61.51 -10.87 2.40
C THR A 303 62.42 -11.99 1.96
N ALA A 304 63.33 -11.65 1.04
CA ALA A 304 64.34 -12.54 0.54
C ALA A 304 65.11 -13.17 1.70
N THR A 305 65.31 -14.48 1.55
CA THR A 305 66.11 -15.38 2.37
C THR A 305 67.44 -14.72 2.74
N ARG A 306 67.60 -14.29 3.99
CA ARG A 306 68.89 -13.75 4.47
C ARG A 306 69.80 -14.91 4.84
N THR A 307 70.62 -15.33 3.88
CA THR A 307 71.72 -16.27 4.08
C THR A 307 72.73 -15.73 5.10
N ARG A 308 73.17 -16.62 5.99
CA ARG A 308 74.30 -16.43 6.91
C ARG A 308 75.57 -16.12 6.11
N SER A 309 76.33 -15.11 6.54
CA SER A 309 77.79 -15.13 6.39
C SER A 309 78.48 -14.43 7.56
N VAL A 310 79.44 -15.15 8.11
CA VAL A 310 80.35 -14.83 9.20
C VAL A 310 81.55 -14.11 8.60
N ARG A 311 81.99 -12.96 9.15
CA ARG A 311 83.40 -12.69 9.52
C ARG A 311 83.74 -11.21 9.81
N LYS A 312 84.59 -11.09 10.85
CA LYS A 312 85.73 -10.16 11.02
C LYS A 312 85.39 -8.75 11.52
N LEU A 313 85.70 -8.46 12.79
CA LEU A 313 87.02 -8.09 13.36
C LEU A 313 87.13 -6.56 13.35
N PHE A 314 87.14 -5.94 14.53
CA PHE A 314 88.19 -5.04 15.03
C PHE A 314 87.73 -4.45 16.37
N SER A 315 88.32 -4.99 17.44
CA SER A 315 88.52 -4.27 18.71
C SER A 315 89.79 -3.44 18.56
N PRO A 316 89.86 -2.26 19.20
CA PRO A 316 90.85 -2.11 20.28
C PRO A 316 90.25 -1.49 21.55
N TYR A 317 90.60 -2.09 22.69
CA TYR A 317 90.39 -1.67 24.09
C TYR A 317 91.23 -0.39 24.46
N PRO A 318 91.20 0.12 25.72
CA PRO A 318 90.17 0.93 26.42
C PRO A 318 90.83 2.21 27.04
N PRO A 319 90.28 2.96 28.03
CA PRO A 319 90.38 2.53 29.45
C PRO A 319 89.36 3.09 30.48
N ARG A 320 89.41 2.47 31.67
CA ARG A 320 89.19 3.02 33.03
C ARG A 320 87.76 3.24 33.58
N ASN A 321 87.38 2.30 34.47
CA ASN A 321 86.62 2.59 35.70
C ASN A 321 87.45 3.46 36.66
N PRO A 322 86.77 4.19 37.58
CA PRO A 322 86.69 3.69 38.96
C PRO A 322 85.27 3.73 39.54
N PHE A 323 84.92 2.63 40.24
CA PHE A 323 83.77 2.37 41.12
C PHE A 323 83.64 3.38 42.30
N PRO A 324 82.74 3.21 43.30
CA PRO A 324 81.52 2.35 43.48
C PRO A 324 80.28 3.21 43.85
N VAL A 325 79.06 2.71 44.07
CA VAL A 325 78.49 2.19 45.34
C VAL A 325 77.07 1.62 45.06
N THR A 326 76.71 0.63 45.86
CA THR A 326 75.63 -0.36 45.77
C THR A 326 74.29 0.11 46.42
N PRO A 327 73.32 -0.76 46.81
CA PRO A 327 71.94 -0.70 46.29
C PRO A 327 70.89 -0.41 47.39
N TYR A 328 69.63 -0.17 46.99
CA TYR A 328 68.43 -0.71 47.66
C TYR A 328 67.31 -0.88 46.64
#